data_AF-A0A3D2XCN1-F1
#
_entry.id   AF-A0A3D2XCN1-F1
#
_cell.length_a   1.000
_cell.length_b   1.000
_cell.length_c   1.000
_cell.angle_alpha   90.00
_cell.angle_beta   90.00
_cell.angle_gamma   90.00
#
_symmetry.space_group_name_H-M   'P 1'
#
loop_
_entity.id
_entity.type
_entity.pdbx_description
1 polymer ?
#
loop_
_entity_poly.entity_id
_entity_poly.type
_entity_poly.pdbx_seq_one_letter_code
_entity_poly.pdbx_strand_id
1 'polypeptide(L)'
;ADGFRNYLKGKQMATAEALLIDKAQLLTLTAPELTVLVGGMRVFTTNYNQSKHGVFTNKPGVLTNDFFVNLLDFSTTWSATADSHQQEFEGRNRVNGEVKWTATRADLIFGSNSELRAIAEVYACEDGKEKFVKDFVAAWDKVMNLDRF
;
A
#
# COMPACT_ATOMS: atom_id res chain seq x y z
N ALA A 1 -10.66 -4.22 10.76
CA ALA A 1 -9.95 -4.59 9.52
C ALA A 1 -8.46 -4.38 9.74
N ASP A 2 -7.61 -4.84 8.83
CA ASP A 2 -6.16 -4.63 8.91
C ASP A 2 -5.62 -4.29 7.51
N GLY A 3 -5.59 -2.99 7.19
CA GLY A 3 -5.12 -2.51 5.90
C GLY A 3 -3.63 -2.72 5.67
N PHE A 4 -2.83 -2.82 6.74
CA PHE A 4 -1.40 -3.13 6.65
C PHE A 4 -1.16 -4.54 6.09
N ARG A 5 -2.03 -5.50 6.40
CA ARG A 5 -2.00 -6.87 5.83
C ARG A 5 -3.02 -7.11 4.71
N ASN A 6 -3.57 -6.04 4.13
CA ASN A 6 -4.58 -6.12 3.08
C ASN A 6 -5.79 -7.01 3.43
N TYR A 7 -6.32 -6.85 4.65
CA TYR A 7 -7.40 -7.68 5.19
C TYR A 7 -8.63 -6.87 5.57
N LEU A 8 -9.79 -7.27 5.04
CA LEU A 8 -11.10 -6.75 5.40
C LEU A 8 -12.01 -7.91 5.83
N LYS A 9 -12.57 -7.84 7.04
CA LYS A 9 -13.45 -8.89 7.57
C LYS A 9 -14.89 -8.68 7.11
N GLY A 10 -15.36 -9.48 6.15
CA GLY A 10 -16.76 -9.45 5.69
C GLY A 10 -17.20 -8.07 5.18
N LYS A 11 -18.52 -7.84 5.16
CA LYS A 11 -19.07 -6.53 4.80
C LYS A 11 -18.89 -5.56 5.97
N GLN A 12 -18.10 -4.51 5.76
CA GLN A 12 -17.94 -3.41 6.69
C GLN A 12 -18.73 -2.20 6.20
N MET A 13 -19.27 -1.41 7.14
CA MET A 13 -19.97 -0.15 6.80
C MET A 13 -18.99 0.95 6.39
N ALA A 14 -17.79 0.93 6.97
CA ALA A 14 -16.70 1.84 6.63
C ALA A 14 -15.87 1.32 5.46
N THR A 15 -15.32 2.24 4.66
CA THR A 15 -14.41 1.90 3.57
C THR A 15 -13.07 1.38 4.09
N ALA A 16 -12.37 0.56 3.29
CA ALA A 16 -11.10 -0.04 3.72
C ALA A 16 -10.03 1.02 4.02
N GLU A 17 -10.00 2.10 3.25
CA GLU A 17 -9.12 3.24 3.49
C GLU A 17 -9.42 3.97 4.81
N ALA A 18 -10.70 4.14 5.19
CA ALA A 18 -11.05 4.75 6.48
C ALA A 18 -10.59 3.88 7.64
N LEU A 19 -10.76 2.55 7.52
CA LEU A 19 -10.30 1.59 8.52
C LEU A 19 -8.77 1.49 8.60
N LEU A 20 -8.05 1.74 7.50
CA LEU A 20 -6.60 1.84 7.49
C LEU A 20 -6.14 3.07 8.30
N ILE A 21 -6.76 4.23 8.08
CA ILE A 21 -6.44 5.46 8.82
C ILE A 21 -6.74 5.30 10.31
N ASP A 22 -7.89 4.74 10.66
CA ASP A 22 -8.25 4.43 12.06
C ASP A 22 -7.20 3.53 12.72
N LYS A 23 -6.79 2.45 12.02
CA LYS A 23 -5.75 1.55 12.54
C LYS A 23 -4.40 2.24 12.71
N ALA A 24 -4.03 3.14 11.81
CA ALA A 24 -2.80 3.92 11.90
C ALA A 24 -2.82 4.89 13.09
N GLN A 25 -3.97 5.51 13.37
CA GLN A 25 -4.17 6.38 14.52
C GLN A 25 -3.97 5.61 15.84
N LEU A 26 -4.52 4.39 15.96
CA LEU A 26 -4.32 3.52 17.12
C LEU A 26 -2.84 3.13 17.33
N LEU A 27 -2.05 3.09 16.26
CA LEU A 27 -0.61 2.83 16.30
C LEU A 27 0.23 4.10 16.45
N THR A 28 -0.41 5.26 16.68
CA THR A 28 0.25 6.58 16.82
C THR A 28 1.10 6.98 15.61
N LEU A 29 0.71 6.48 14.42
CA LEU A 29 1.44 6.72 13.18
C LEU A 29 1.04 8.04 12.54
N THR A 30 2.04 8.74 12.01
CA THR A 30 1.86 9.87 11.10
C THR A 30 1.55 9.39 9.69
N ALA A 31 1.05 10.28 8.82
CA ALA A 31 0.78 9.93 7.42
C ALA A 31 2.03 9.43 6.65
N PRO A 32 3.24 10.00 6.82
CA PRO A 32 4.46 9.45 6.23
C PRO A 32 4.80 8.06 6.75
N GLU A 33 4.71 7.82 8.07
CA GLU A 33 5.00 6.52 8.69
C GLU A 33 4.02 5.44 8.21
N LEU A 34 2.72 5.77 8.16
CA LEU A 34 1.70 4.90 7.56
C LEU A 34 2.07 4.53 6.12
N THR A 35 2.46 5.53 5.32
CA THR A 35 2.77 5.35 3.90
C THR A 35 3.94 4.39 3.69
N VAL A 36 5.07 4.62 4.38
CA VAL A 36 6.23 3.73 4.25
C VAL A 36 5.93 2.33 4.74
N LEU A 37 5.21 2.18 5.87
CA LEU A 37 4.85 0.88 6.41
C LEU A 37 4.01 0.07 5.43
N VAL A 38 2.98 0.66 4.83
CA VAL A 38 2.17 -0.04 3.82
C VAL A 38 3.02 -0.43 2.62
N GLY A 39 3.81 0.49 2.06
CA GLY A 39 4.67 0.20 0.91
C GLY A 39 5.67 -0.94 1.17
N GLY A 40 6.33 -0.92 2.32
CA GLY A 40 7.29 -1.96 2.70
C GLY A 40 6.63 -3.31 3.03
N MET A 41 5.48 -3.30 3.70
CA MET A 41 4.73 -4.52 4.02
C MET A 41 4.22 -5.25 2.77
N ARG A 42 3.88 -4.50 1.71
CA ARG A 42 3.47 -5.07 0.43
C ARG A 42 4.60 -5.80 -0.28
N VAL A 43 5.80 -5.22 -0.35
CA VAL A 43 6.94 -5.87 -1.02
C VAL A 43 7.42 -7.11 -0.25
N PHE A 44 7.20 -7.17 1.07
CA PHE A 44 7.45 -8.36 1.89
C PHE A 44 6.35 -9.42 1.84
N THR A 45 5.29 -9.23 1.03
CA THR A 45 4.18 -10.20 0.89
C THR A 45 3.52 -10.58 2.23
N THR A 46 3.42 -9.62 3.15
CA THR A 46 2.81 -9.83 4.48
C THR A 46 1.28 -9.84 4.46
N ASN A 47 0.69 -9.95 3.28
CA ASN A 47 -0.75 -9.95 3.09
C ASN A 47 -1.39 -11.18 3.77
N TYR A 48 -2.58 -10.97 4.33
CA TYR A 48 -3.45 -12.07 4.74
C TYR A 48 -3.67 -13.02 3.56
N ASN A 49 -3.79 -14.32 3.85
CA ASN A 49 -3.96 -15.43 2.90
C ASN A 49 -2.94 -15.54 1.75
N GLN A 50 -1.81 -14.82 1.83
CA GLN A 50 -0.81 -14.74 0.76
C GLN A 50 -1.37 -14.13 -0.55
N SER A 51 -2.41 -13.29 -0.47
CA SER A 51 -2.93 -12.58 -1.65
C SER A 51 -1.84 -11.72 -2.30
N LYS A 52 -1.95 -11.54 -3.62
CA LYS A 52 -1.03 -10.70 -4.40
C LYS A 52 -1.47 -9.23 -4.49
N HIS A 53 -2.53 -8.85 -3.78
CA HIS A 53 -3.05 -7.49 -3.83
C HIS A 53 -2.05 -6.48 -3.29
N GLY A 54 -1.73 -5.46 -4.09
CA GLY A 54 -0.77 -4.42 -3.72
C GLY A 54 0.70 -4.86 -3.78
N VAL A 55 1.01 -6.11 -4.13
CA VAL A 55 2.40 -6.61 -4.25
C VAL A 55 2.97 -6.17 -5.60
N PHE A 56 3.23 -4.87 -5.75
CA PHE A 56 3.70 -4.28 -7.00
C PHE A 56 5.23 -4.39 -7.11
N THR A 57 5.75 -5.61 -7.15
CA THR A 57 7.18 -5.87 -7.32
C THR A 57 7.41 -7.20 -8.00
N ASN A 58 8.52 -7.29 -8.74
CA ASN A 58 9.01 -8.55 -9.31
C ASN A 58 10.04 -9.24 -8.41
N LYS A 59 10.39 -8.65 -7.27
CA LYS A 59 11.34 -9.19 -6.29
C LYS A 59 10.71 -9.26 -4.88
N PRO A 60 9.67 -10.08 -4.67
CA PRO A 60 9.07 -10.25 -3.35
C PRO A 60 10.11 -10.63 -2.29
N GLY A 61 10.00 -10.04 -1.10
CA GLY A 61 10.93 -10.29 0.00
C GLY A 61 12.13 -9.34 0.05
N VAL A 62 12.31 -8.47 -0.94
CA VAL A 62 13.36 -7.45 -0.95
C VAL A 62 12.75 -6.08 -0.67
N LEU A 63 13.23 -5.40 0.38
CA LEU A 63 12.76 -4.08 0.75
C LEU A 63 13.16 -3.03 -0.31
N THR A 64 12.19 -2.62 -1.11
CA THR A 64 12.34 -1.66 -2.21
C THR A 64 11.16 -0.70 -2.24
N ASN A 65 11.33 0.45 -2.88
CA ASN A 65 10.25 1.41 -3.11
C ASN A 65 9.35 1.04 -4.31
N ASP A 66 9.45 -0.19 -4.82
CA ASP A 66 8.74 -0.69 -6.01
C ASP A 66 7.23 -0.47 -5.92
N PHE A 67 6.65 -0.55 -4.71
CA PHE A 67 5.24 -0.27 -4.48
C PHE A 67 4.84 1.10 -5.03
N PHE A 68 5.58 2.16 -4.67
CA PHE A 68 5.25 3.53 -5.09
C PHE A 68 5.56 3.78 -6.56
N VAL A 69 6.70 3.26 -7.04
CA VAL A 69 7.12 3.37 -8.43
C VAL A 69 6.05 2.78 -9.35
N ASN A 70 5.55 1.58 -9.05
CA ASN A 70 4.53 0.91 -9.87
C ASN A 70 3.12 1.44 -9.65
N LEU A 71 2.79 1.96 -8.46
CA LEU A 71 1.49 2.59 -8.19
C LEU A 71 1.31 3.87 -9.00
N LEU A 72 2.37 4.68 -9.12
CA LEU A 72 2.35 5.99 -9.78
C LEU A 72 2.72 5.93 -11.27
N ASP A 73 3.02 4.74 -11.79
CA ASP A 73 3.31 4.51 -13.20
C ASP A 73 2.06 4.70 -14.07
N PHE A 74 2.06 5.77 -14.86
CA PHE A 74 0.97 6.11 -15.80
C PHE A 74 0.75 5.09 -16.92
N SER A 75 1.67 4.14 -17.12
CA SER A 75 1.44 3.02 -18.05
C SER A 75 0.37 2.04 -17.54
N THR A 76 0.06 2.08 -16.24
CA THR A 76 -0.94 1.23 -15.62
C THR A 76 -2.26 1.98 -15.41
N THR A 77 -3.37 1.44 -15.91
CA THR A 77 -4.73 1.96 -15.69
C THR A 77 -5.48 1.05 -14.75
N TRP A 78 -6.15 1.62 -13.75
CA TRP A 78 -6.87 0.89 -12.71
C TRP A 78 -8.38 0.87 -12.96
N SER A 79 -8.98 -0.32 -12.87
CA SER A 79 -10.44 -0.49 -12.97
C SER A 79 -10.95 -1.46 -11.89
N ALA A 80 -12.11 -1.16 -11.31
CA ALA A 80 -12.75 -2.06 -10.35
C ALA A 80 -13.16 -3.38 -11.03
N THR A 81 -12.97 -4.50 -10.34
CA THR A 81 -13.48 -5.80 -10.82
C THR A 81 -15.00 -5.87 -10.65
N ALA A 82 -15.69 -6.46 -11.63
CA ALA A 82 -17.15 -6.43 -11.72
C ALA A 82 -17.86 -6.97 -10.46
N ASP A 83 -17.30 -8.01 -9.85
CA ASP A 83 -17.94 -8.76 -8.76
C ASP A 83 -17.49 -8.34 -7.35
N SER A 84 -16.56 -7.38 -7.22
CA SER A 84 -15.92 -7.07 -5.92
C SER A 84 -16.59 -5.95 -5.13
N HIS A 85 -17.72 -5.40 -5.57
CA HIS A 85 -18.33 -4.21 -4.97
C HIS A 85 -17.33 -3.05 -4.80
N GLN A 86 -16.43 -2.86 -5.77
CA GLN A 86 -15.37 -1.84 -5.75
C GLN A 86 -14.37 -1.96 -4.60
N GLN A 87 -14.16 -3.18 -4.09
CA GLN A 87 -13.11 -3.48 -3.10
C GLN A 87 -11.81 -3.94 -3.75
N GLU A 88 -11.89 -4.55 -4.93
CA GLU A 88 -10.75 -5.07 -5.69
C GLU A 88 -10.66 -4.40 -7.07
N PHE A 89 -9.42 -4.18 -7.50
CA PHE A 89 -9.09 -3.46 -8.72
C PHE A 89 -8.00 -4.20 -9.48
N GLU A 90 -8.10 -4.15 -10.80
CA GLU A 90 -7.08 -4.63 -11.72
C GLU A 90 -6.34 -3.44 -12.30
N GLY A 91 -5.01 -3.50 -12.23
CA GLY A 91 -4.11 -2.58 -12.93
C GLY A 91 -3.70 -3.21 -14.25
N ARG A 92 -4.14 -2.63 -15.37
CA ARG A 92 -3.87 -3.11 -16.72
C ARG A 92 -2.89 -2.19 -17.44
N ASN A 93 -1.99 -2.76 -18.23
CA ASN A 93 -1.14 -1.97 -19.11
C ASN A 93 -2.02 -1.26 -20.15
N ARG A 94 -1.86 0.06 -20.25
CA ARG A 94 -2.69 0.94 -21.07
C ARG A 94 -2.60 0.64 -22.57
N VAL A 95 -1.49 0.06 -23.04
CA VAL A 95 -1.24 -0.19 -24.46
C VAL A 95 -1.83 -1.52 -24.91
N ASN A 96 -1.57 -2.61 -24.18
CA ASN A 96 -1.94 -3.96 -24.58
C ASN A 96 -3.12 -4.56 -23.77
N GLY A 97 -3.57 -3.89 -22.70
CA GLY A 97 -4.70 -4.32 -21.87
C GLY A 97 -4.40 -5.47 -20.91
N GLU A 98 -3.15 -5.97 -20.86
CA GLU A 98 -2.76 -7.08 -20.00
C GLU A 98 -2.83 -6.70 -18.52
N VAL A 99 -3.35 -7.61 -17.69
CA VAL A 99 -3.38 -7.43 -16.24
C VAL A 99 -1.96 -7.51 -15.71
N LYS A 100 -1.46 -6.39 -15.17
CA LYS A 100 -0.14 -6.29 -14.56
C LYS A 100 -0.23 -6.55 -13.05
N TRP A 101 -1.21 -5.93 -12.40
CA TRP A 101 -1.35 -5.95 -10.93
C TRP A 101 -2.80 -6.11 -10.49
N THR A 102 -2.98 -6.52 -9.24
CA THR A 102 -4.26 -6.41 -8.54
C THR A 102 -4.06 -5.65 -7.23
N ALA A 103 -5.08 -4.95 -6.76
CA ALA A 103 -5.02 -4.19 -5.53
C ALA A 103 -6.40 -3.99 -4.90
N THR A 104 -6.39 -3.54 -3.65
CA THR A 104 -7.60 -3.10 -2.96
C THR A 104 -7.61 -1.59 -2.79
N ARG A 105 -8.71 -1.06 -2.23
CA ARG A 105 -8.81 0.36 -1.87
C ARG A 105 -7.71 0.81 -0.90
N ALA A 106 -7.25 -0.08 -0.01
CA ALA A 106 -6.18 0.21 0.94
C ALA A 106 -4.83 0.45 0.24
N ASP A 107 -4.66 -0.06 -0.98
CA ASP A 107 -3.46 0.15 -1.79
C ASP A 107 -3.61 1.40 -2.66
N LEU A 108 -4.75 1.56 -3.34
CA LEU A 108 -4.95 2.63 -4.31
C LEU A 108 -5.20 4.00 -3.68
N ILE A 109 -5.53 4.07 -2.39
CA ILE A 109 -5.71 5.35 -1.70
C ILE A 109 -4.46 6.23 -1.77
N PHE A 110 -3.26 5.63 -1.76
CA PHE A 110 -1.98 6.33 -1.89
C PHE A 110 -1.75 6.94 -3.29
N GLY A 111 -2.50 6.53 -4.30
CA GLY A 111 -2.50 7.14 -5.63
C GLY A 111 -3.64 8.13 -5.86
N SER A 112 -4.63 8.18 -4.96
CA SER A 112 -5.89 8.90 -5.15
C SER A 112 -6.11 10.07 -4.18
N ASN A 113 -5.73 9.93 -2.91
CA ASN A 113 -5.80 11.04 -1.96
C ASN A 113 -4.62 11.99 -2.19
N SER A 114 -4.87 13.29 -2.31
CA SER A 114 -3.83 14.27 -2.70
C SER A 114 -2.66 14.35 -1.72
N GLU A 115 -2.91 14.24 -0.41
CA GLU A 115 -1.86 14.30 0.60
C GLU A 115 -1.01 13.02 0.62
N LEU A 116 -1.68 11.85 0.63
CA LEU A 116 -0.99 10.56 0.57
C LEU A 116 -0.23 10.38 -0.75
N ARG A 117 -0.77 10.90 -1.85
CA ARG A 117 -0.10 10.89 -3.16
C ARG A 117 1.16 11.74 -3.15
N ALA A 118 1.12 12.94 -2.57
CA ALA A 118 2.31 13.78 -2.45
C ALA A 118 3.44 13.06 -1.68
N ILE A 119 3.09 12.31 -0.62
CA ILE A 119 4.06 11.49 0.13
C ILE A 119 4.55 10.31 -0.72
N ALA A 120 3.65 9.62 -1.42
CA ALA A 120 4.01 8.50 -2.30
C ALA A 120 4.98 8.93 -3.41
N GLU A 121 4.79 10.13 -3.97
CA GLU A 121 5.67 10.70 -4.99
C GLU A 121 7.10 10.89 -4.46
N VAL A 122 7.27 11.36 -3.23
CA VAL A 122 8.60 11.47 -2.59
C VAL A 122 9.32 10.12 -2.54
N TYR A 123 8.62 9.04 -2.19
CA TYR A 123 9.23 7.71 -2.12
C TYR A 123 9.36 7.04 -3.49
N ALA A 124 8.61 7.45 -4.50
CA ALA A 124 8.72 6.93 -5.87
C ALA A 124 9.87 7.56 -6.67
N CYS A 125 10.39 8.73 -6.24
CA CYS A 125 11.53 9.37 -6.87
C CYS A 125 12.77 8.45 -6.88
N GLU A 126 13.66 8.66 -7.86
CA GLU A 126 14.86 7.84 -8.04
C GLU A 126 15.80 7.89 -6.82
N ASP A 127 15.90 9.06 -6.19
CA ASP A 127 16.65 9.33 -4.96
C ASP A 127 15.88 8.96 -3.67
N GLY A 128 14.60 8.57 -3.78
CA GLY A 128 13.74 8.19 -2.66
C GLY A 128 14.05 6.81 -2.06
N LYS A 129 14.86 5.98 -2.73
CA LYS A 129 15.14 4.58 -2.34
C LYS A 129 15.76 4.44 -0.95
N GLU A 130 16.85 5.17 -0.69
CA GLU A 130 17.57 5.08 0.59
C GLU A 130 16.73 5.65 1.74
N LYS A 131 16.06 6.78 1.47
CA LYS A 131 15.13 7.40 2.41
C LYS A 131 13.99 6.46 2.78
N PHE A 132 13.38 5.80 1.79
CA PHE A 132 12.31 4.83 2.02
C PHE A 132 12.74 3.71 2.97
N VAL A 133 13.92 3.12 2.76
CA VAL A 133 14.43 2.04 3.62
C VAL A 133 14.62 2.52 5.06
N LYS A 134 15.24 3.69 5.26
CA LYS A 134 15.46 4.27 6.59
C LYS A 134 14.15 4.58 7.31
N ASP A 135 13.23 5.23 6.61
CA ASP A 135 11.93 5.62 7.18
C ASP A 135 11.06 4.39 7.48
N PHE A 136 11.09 3.36 6.63
CA PHE A 136 10.42 2.09 6.90
C PHE A 136 10.95 1.43 8.17
N VAL A 137 12.28 1.32 8.32
CA VAL A 137 12.90 0.71 9.50
C VAL A 137 12.55 1.49 10.77
N ALA A 138 12.60 2.84 10.71
CA ALA A 138 12.25 3.69 11.85
C ALA A 138 10.77 3.51 12.25
N ALA A 139 9.86 3.50 11.28
CA ALA A 139 8.44 3.27 11.55
C ALA A 139 8.16 1.86 12.08
N TRP A 140 8.88 0.85 11.56
CA TRP A 140 8.78 -0.53 12.04
C TRP A 140 9.23 -0.66 13.50
N ASP A 141 10.42 -0.15 13.81
CA ASP A 141 10.97 -0.17 15.18
C ASP A 141 10.07 0.58 16.16
N LYS A 142 9.51 1.73 15.77
CA LYS A 142 8.49 2.45 16.56
C LYS A 142 7.31 1.54 16.91
N VAL A 143 6.70 0.88 15.92
CA VAL A 143 5.54 0.01 16.15
C VAL A 143 5.89 -1.17 17.05
N MET A 144 7.09 -1.74 16.90
CA MET A 144 7.56 -2.86 17.73
C MET A 144 7.79 -2.49 19.20
N ASN A 145 7.93 -1.20 19.53
CA ASN A 145 8.22 -0.73 20.89
C ASN A 145 7.04 0.02 21.54
N LEU A 146 5.84 0.03 20.96
CA LEU A 146 4.68 0.80 21.46
C LEU A 146 4.20 0.41 22.87
N ASP A 147 4.49 -0.80 23.33
CA ASP A 147 4.05 -1.34 24.62
C ASP A 147 5.19 -1.42 25.67
N ARG A 148 6.36 -0.85 25.37
CA ARG A 148 7.54 -0.85 26.26
C ARG A 148 7.55 0.36 27.19
N PHE A 149 6.60 0.38 28.13
CA PHE A 149 6.46 1.41 29.18
C PHE A 149 7.52 1.30 30.29
#